data_AF-A0A151ET43-F1
#
_entry.id   AF-A0A151ET43-F1
#
_cell.length_a   1.000
_cell.length_b   1.000
_cell.length_c   1.000
_cell.angle_alpha   90.00
_cell.angle_beta   90.00
_cell.angle_gamma   90.00
#
_symmetry.space_group_name_H-M   'P 1'
#
loop_
_entity.id
_entity.type
_entity.pdbx_description
1 polymer ?
#
loop_
_entity_poly.entity_id
_entity_poly.type
_entity_poly.pdbx_seq_one_letter_code
_entity_poly.pdbx_strand_id
1 'polypeptide(L)'
;MAKLKAFLLLCIAFCAAASFAASQGPTFENLATYFATNTFLVAGDNAYCTDVLGSAKVAYGLAEGGVTENPEGRTDVILTTTEHETGNLIPVGGPAINPVAVEFDAIFGITYSYNAGVSFEIFCEGESIYLDLTEYPNEDICIVYLGEDNSRYVMLVWGYGWQGTYAGSAFIGDPANWTTYTGNHMLTLRWIDANADGLVQMTEISVEDVL
;
A
#
# COMPACT_ATOMS: atom_id res chain seq x y z
N MET A 1 0.84 -3.59 66.17
CA MET A 1 1.61 -3.49 64.91
C MET A 1 1.68 -4.85 64.21
N ALA A 2 0.53 -5.36 63.82
CA ALA A 2 0.34 -6.52 62.94
C ALA A 2 -1.09 -6.38 62.40
N LYS A 3 -1.31 -6.75 61.13
CA LYS A 3 -2.54 -6.58 60.33
C LYS A 3 -2.65 -5.28 59.52
N LEU A 4 -1.73 -5.10 58.57
CA LEU A 4 -2.04 -4.43 57.28
C LEU A 4 -0.99 -4.84 56.22
N LYS A 5 -0.85 -6.14 55.97
CA LYS A 5 0.04 -6.71 54.93
C LYS A 5 -0.57 -7.99 54.33
N ALA A 6 -1.81 -7.93 53.85
CA ALA A 6 -2.48 -9.12 53.31
C ALA A 6 -3.56 -8.84 52.25
N PHE A 7 -3.45 -7.75 51.47
CA PHE A 7 -4.38 -7.53 50.35
C PHE A 7 -3.73 -6.98 49.08
N LEU A 8 -2.39 -7.04 48.99
CA LEU A 8 -1.65 -6.56 47.82
C LEU A 8 -0.68 -7.61 47.28
N LEU A 9 -1.01 -8.89 47.45
CA LEU A 9 -0.15 -9.98 47.00
C LEU A 9 -0.98 -11.23 46.65
N LEU A 10 -2.01 -11.07 45.82
CA LEU A 10 -2.72 -12.21 45.22
C LEU A 10 -3.45 -11.85 43.92
N CYS A 11 -2.74 -11.23 42.97
CA CYS A 11 -3.13 -11.17 41.54
C CYS A 11 -1.89 -11.10 40.63
N ILE A 12 -0.73 -11.58 41.09
CA ILE A 12 0.50 -11.66 40.29
C ILE A 12 0.99 -13.11 40.36
N ALA A 13 0.31 -14.00 39.65
CA ALA A 13 0.88 -15.27 39.22
C ALA A 13 -0.04 -15.87 38.16
N PHE A 14 0.56 -16.29 37.05
CA PHE A 14 -0.06 -16.94 35.89
C PHE A 14 -0.88 -16.06 34.93
N CYS A 15 -0.17 -15.19 34.22
CA CYS A 15 -0.31 -15.25 32.77
C CYS A 15 1.04 -15.70 32.23
N ALA A 16 1.13 -16.97 31.81
CA ALA A 16 2.23 -17.38 30.96
C ALA A 16 2.25 -16.40 29.78
N ALA A 17 3.40 -15.80 29.50
CA ALA A 17 3.62 -15.19 28.21
C ALA A 17 3.49 -16.32 27.19
N ALA A 18 2.28 -16.53 26.69
CA ALA A 18 2.12 -17.01 25.34
C ALA A 18 2.91 -15.98 24.52
N SER A 19 4.08 -16.37 24.05
CA SER A 19 4.61 -15.78 22.84
C SER A 19 3.54 -16.05 21.79
N PHE A 20 2.60 -15.13 21.64
CA PHE A 20 1.94 -14.96 20.38
C PHE A 20 3.10 -14.68 19.43
N ALA A 21 3.48 -15.69 18.65
CA ALA A 21 4.03 -15.38 17.35
C ALA A 21 2.94 -14.51 16.74
N ALA A 22 3.18 -13.19 16.68
CA ALA A 22 2.41 -12.36 15.78
C ALA A 22 2.46 -13.12 14.46
N SER A 23 1.29 -13.49 13.93
CA SER A 23 1.22 -13.79 12.51
C SER A 23 1.90 -12.61 11.86
N GLN A 24 3.08 -12.80 11.28
CA GLN A 24 3.65 -11.72 10.50
C GLN A 24 2.61 -11.41 9.42
N GLY A 25 2.29 -10.13 9.27
CA GLY A 25 1.31 -9.68 8.30
C GLY A 25 1.73 -10.12 6.89
N PRO A 26 0.88 -9.89 5.88
CA PRO A 26 1.26 -10.16 4.51
C PRO A 26 2.47 -9.31 4.12
N THR A 27 3.44 -9.91 3.43
CA THR A 27 4.69 -9.28 3.00
C THR A 27 4.91 -9.42 1.49
N PHE A 28 5.71 -8.54 0.90
CA PHE A 28 5.82 -8.44 -0.56
C PHE A 28 6.36 -9.70 -1.24
N GLU A 29 7.17 -10.53 -0.58
CA GLU A 29 7.72 -11.74 -1.19
C GLU A 29 6.67 -12.77 -1.60
N ASN A 30 5.44 -12.66 -1.08
CA ASN A 30 4.35 -13.60 -1.32
C ASN A 30 3.20 -13.02 -2.16
N LEU A 31 3.39 -11.85 -2.80
CA LEU A 31 2.33 -11.18 -3.57
C LEU A 31 1.61 -12.09 -4.57
N ALA A 32 2.35 -12.90 -5.32
CA ALA A 32 1.74 -13.82 -6.28
C ALA A 32 0.85 -14.89 -5.61
N THR A 33 1.16 -15.29 -4.38
CA THR A 33 0.30 -16.23 -3.63
C THR A 33 -0.94 -15.53 -3.12
N TYR A 34 -0.80 -14.33 -2.58
CA TYR A 34 -1.90 -13.55 -2.01
C TYR A 34 -2.94 -13.15 -3.06
N PHE A 35 -2.47 -12.81 -4.26
CA PHE A 35 -3.30 -12.35 -5.37
C PHE A 35 -3.52 -13.43 -6.44
N ALA A 36 -3.35 -14.71 -6.09
CA ALA A 36 -3.42 -15.83 -7.05
C ALA A 36 -4.80 -16.03 -7.69
N THR A 37 -5.86 -15.69 -6.95
CA THR A 37 -7.27 -15.90 -7.32
C THR A 37 -8.15 -14.80 -6.76
N ASN A 38 -9.35 -14.62 -7.33
CA ASN A 38 -10.38 -13.69 -6.81
C ASN A 38 -9.85 -12.28 -6.53
N THR A 39 -9.03 -11.74 -7.45
CA THR A 39 -8.33 -10.47 -7.28
C THR A 39 -8.87 -9.42 -8.25
N PHE A 40 -9.03 -8.19 -7.76
CA PHE A 40 -9.53 -7.06 -8.54
C PHE A 40 -8.57 -5.88 -8.47
N LEU A 41 -8.19 -5.36 -9.63
CA LEU A 41 -7.53 -4.05 -9.76
C LEU A 41 -8.62 -2.99 -9.81
N VAL A 42 -8.60 -2.06 -8.86
CA VAL A 42 -9.68 -1.08 -8.70
C VAL A 42 -9.16 0.33 -8.90
N ALA A 43 -9.57 0.98 -9.97
CA ALA A 43 -9.35 2.41 -10.18
C ALA A 43 -10.58 3.21 -9.76
N GLY A 44 -10.40 4.51 -9.48
CA GLY A 44 -11.55 5.42 -9.39
C GLY A 44 -12.22 5.61 -10.75
N ASP A 45 -13.53 5.78 -10.79
CA ASP A 45 -14.30 6.03 -12.03
C ASP A 45 -13.92 7.37 -12.67
N ASN A 46 -13.43 8.30 -11.85
CA ASN A 46 -12.86 9.58 -12.27
C ASN A 46 -11.33 9.59 -12.27
N ALA A 47 -10.68 8.44 -12.10
CA ALA A 47 -9.22 8.33 -12.16
C ALA A 47 -8.70 8.71 -13.55
N TYR A 48 -7.47 9.19 -13.61
CA TYR A 48 -6.84 9.45 -14.91
C TYR A 48 -6.51 8.12 -15.58
N CYS A 49 -6.43 8.10 -16.92
CA CYS A 49 -6.06 6.88 -17.65
C CYS A 49 -4.68 6.35 -17.23
N THR A 50 -3.82 7.19 -16.68
CA THR A 50 -2.51 6.84 -16.11
C THR A 50 -2.62 5.93 -14.88
N ASP A 51 -3.65 6.07 -14.05
CA ASP A 51 -3.89 5.17 -12.92
C ASP A 51 -4.28 3.78 -13.43
N VAL A 52 -5.10 3.73 -14.49
CA VAL A 52 -5.44 2.47 -15.20
C VAL A 52 -4.20 1.84 -15.84
N LEU A 53 -3.29 2.64 -16.40
CA LEU A 53 -2.00 2.15 -16.91
C LEU A 53 -1.10 1.62 -15.79
N GLY A 54 -1.19 2.19 -14.58
CA GLY A 54 -0.54 1.67 -13.38
C GLY A 54 -1.02 0.25 -13.05
N SER A 55 -2.34 0.02 -13.04
CA SER A 55 -2.91 -1.32 -12.83
C SER A 55 -2.36 -2.37 -13.80
N ALA A 56 -2.07 -1.99 -15.05
CA ALA A 56 -1.46 -2.91 -16.01
C ALA A 56 -0.02 -3.31 -15.64
N LYS A 57 0.76 -2.43 -15.00
CA LYS A 57 2.10 -2.76 -14.49
C LYS A 57 2.03 -3.75 -13.33
N VAL A 58 1.08 -3.55 -12.42
CA VAL A 58 0.87 -4.48 -11.31
C VAL A 58 0.42 -5.85 -11.82
N ALA A 59 -0.55 -5.89 -12.74
CA ALA A 59 -1.01 -7.13 -13.36
C ALA A 59 0.12 -7.90 -14.05
N TYR A 60 0.98 -7.20 -14.79
CA TYR A 60 2.15 -7.77 -15.44
C TYR A 60 3.11 -8.40 -14.41
N GLY A 61 3.43 -7.67 -13.33
CA GLY A 61 4.29 -8.18 -12.27
C GLY A 61 3.72 -9.42 -11.59
N LEU A 62 2.43 -9.42 -11.29
CA LEU A 62 1.72 -10.59 -10.75
C LEU A 62 1.81 -11.81 -11.67
N ALA A 63 1.61 -11.63 -12.98
CA ALA A 63 1.75 -12.69 -13.96
C ALA A 63 3.19 -13.26 -14.01
N GLU A 64 4.20 -12.38 -14.07
CA GLU A 64 5.62 -12.79 -14.02
C GLU A 64 5.98 -13.47 -12.69
N GLY A 65 5.34 -13.06 -11.59
CA GLY A 65 5.44 -13.68 -10.26
C GLY A 65 4.77 -15.04 -10.14
N GLY A 66 4.03 -15.49 -11.16
CA GLY A 66 3.41 -16.81 -11.20
C GLY A 66 1.94 -16.88 -10.77
N VAL A 67 1.24 -15.74 -10.71
CA VAL A 67 -0.23 -15.73 -10.53
C VAL A 67 -0.90 -16.50 -11.68
N THR A 68 -1.84 -17.38 -11.35
CA THR A 68 -2.52 -18.23 -12.33
C THR A 68 -3.78 -17.60 -12.94
N GLU A 69 -4.39 -16.64 -12.25
CA GLU A 69 -5.58 -15.92 -12.71
C GLU A 69 -5.27 -14.44 -12.89
N ASN A 70 -5.53 -13.89 -14.09
CA ASN A 70 -5.36 -12.47 -14.30
C ASN A 70 -6.34 -11.68 -13.41
N PRO A 71 -5.87 -10.71 -12.61
CA PRO A 71 -6.78 -9.83 -11.87
C PRO A 71 -7.77 -9.14 -12.79
N GLU A 72 -9.03 -9.06 -12.34
CA GLU A 72 -10.09 -8.39 -13.08
C GLU A 72 -10.05 -6.88 -12.84
N GLY A 73 -10.22 -6.08 -13.89
CA GLY A 73 -10.27 -4.62 -13.77
C GLY A 73 -11.67 -4.14 -13.40
N ARG A 74 -11.79 -3.25 -12.41
CA ARG A 74 -13.03 -2.57 -12.04
C ARG A 74 -12.77 -1.07 -11.79
N THR A 75 -13.80 -0.25 -12.02
CA THR A 75 -13.89 1.04 -11.34
C THR A 75 -14.62 0.86 -10.01
N ASP A 76 -14.50 1.80 -9.08
CA ASP A 76 -15.26 1.79 -7.82
C ASP A 76 -16.78 1.72 -8.03
N VAL A 77 -17.29 2.21 -9.17
CA VAL A 77 -18.73 2.20 -9.51
C VAL A 77 -19.22 0.82 -9.98
N ILE A 78 -18.38 0.07 -10.70
CA ILE A 78 -18.76 -1.25 -11.27
C ILE A 78 -18.24 -2.43 -10.46
N LEU A 79 -17.44 -2.18 -9.43
CA LEU A 79 -17.07 -3.18 -8.43
C LEU A 79 -18.33 -3.56 -7.63
N THR A 80 -18.76 -4.81 -7.77
CA THR A 80 -19.96 -5.25 -7.05
C THR A 80 -19.68 -5.38 -5.55
N THR A 81 -20.72 -5.28 -4.72
CA THR A 81 -20.59 -5.47 -3.27
C THR A 81 -19.95 -6.82 -2.92
N THR A 82 -20.30 -7.90 -3.63
CA THR A 82 -19.70 -9.22 -3.36
C THR A 82 -18.22 -9.27 -3.73
N GLU A 83 -17.82 -8.70 -4.88
CA GLU A 83 -16.40 -8.61 -5.25
C GLU A 83 -15.63 -7.73 -4.25
N HIS A 84 -16.22 -6.61 -3.83
CA HIS A 84 -15.63 -5.72 -2.84
C HIS A 84 -15.48 -6.41 -1.48
N GLU A 85 -16.48 -7.14 -0.97
CA GLU A 85 -16.44 -7.72 0.37
C GLU A 85 -15.62 -9.01 0.46
N THR A 86 -15.45 -9.74 -0.65
CA THR A 86 -14.84 -11.09 -0.64
C THR A 86 -13.59 -11.22 -1.49
N GLY A 87 -13.35 -10.29 -2.42
CA GLY A 87 -12.20 -10.27 -3.30
C GLY A 87 -10.96 -9.67 -2.65
N ASN A 88 -9.80 -10.15 -3.08
CA ASN A 88 -8.55 -9.42 -2.85
C ASN A 88 -8.57 -8.15 -3.71
N LEU A 89 -8.17 -7.02 -3.15
CA LEU A 89 -8.29 -5.74 -3.84
C LEU A 89 -6.91 -5.11 -4.02
N ILE A 90 -6.70 -4.52 -5.19
CA ILE A 90 -5.53 -3.71 -5.48
C ILE A 90 -6.02 -2.35 -5.97
N PRO A 91 -6.35 -1.42 -5.05
CA PRO A 91 -6.72 -0.07 -5.43
C PRO A 91 -5.49 0.67 -5.98
N VAL A 92 -5.61 1.18 -7.20
CA VAL A 92 -4.57 1.97 -7.86
C VAL A 92 -5.11 3.40 -8.07
N GLY A 93 -4.35 4.37 -7.59
CA GLY A 93 -4.74 5.78 -7.57
C GLY A 93 -5.24 6.24 -6.20
N GLY A 94 -4.96 7.51 -5.89
CA GLY A 94 -5.07 8.04 -4.53
C GLY A 94 -6.49 8.31 -4.03
N PRO A 95 -6.62 8.60 -2.71
CA PRO A 95 -7.90 8.80 -2.03
C PRO A 95 -8.71 9.98 -2.57
N ALA A 96 -8.10 10.90 -3.31
CA ALA A 96 -8.81 12.01 -3.95
C ALA A 96 -9.74 11.54 -5.10
N ILE A 97 -9.41 10.43 -5.76
CA ILE A 97 -10.15 9.94 -6.95
C ILE A 97 -10.67 8.51 -6.80
N ASN A 98 -10.15 7.72 -5.86
CA ASN A 98 -10.53 6.32 -5.66
C ASN A 98 -11.13 6.13 -4.25
N PRO A 99 -12.45 6.00 -4.12
CA PRO A 99 -13.11 5.79 -2.82
C PRO A 99 -12.67 4.51 -2.10
N VAL A 100 -12.22 3.49 -2.83
CA VAL A 100 -11.70 2.26 -2.22
C VAL A 100 -10.35 2.52 -1.54
N ALA A 101 -9.51 3.40 -2.10
CA ALA A 101 -8.30 3.85 -1.41
C ALA A 101 -8.64 4.60 -0.11
N VAL A 102 -9.67 5.48 -0.11
CA VAL A 102 -10.13 6.18 1.11
C VAL A 102 -10.52 5.21 2.22
N GLU A 103 -11.25 4.15 1.87
CA GLU A 103 -11.70 3.13 2.81
C GLU A 103 -10.52 2.41 3.47
N PHE A 104 -9.58 1.90 2.67
CA PHE A 104 -8.47 1.11 3.19
C PHE A 104 -7.36 1.96 3.81
N ASP A 105 -7.17 3.21 3.39
CA ASP A 105 -6.33 4.16 4.11
C ASP A 105 -6.84 4.30 5.56
N ALA A 106 -8.16 4.40 5.77
CA ALA A 106 -8.74 4.48 7.10
C ALA A 106 -8.59 3.18 7.92
N ILE A 107 -8.68 2.01 7.28
CA ILE A 107 -8.50 0.70 7.92
C ILE A 107 -7.03 0.49 8.34
N PHE A 108 -6.08 0.84 7.47
CA PHE A 108 -4.65 0.63 7.68
C PHE A 108 -3.95 1.81 8.37
N GLY A 109 -4.69 2.86 8.72
CA GLY A 109 -4.13 4.03 9.40
C GLY A 109 -3.16 4.84 8.53
N ILE A 110 -3.32 4.77 7.21
CA ILE A 110 -2.62 5.64 6.27
C ILE A 110 -3.33 7.00 6.28
N THR A 111 -2.58 8.06 6.49
CA THR A 111 -3.11 9.42 6.50
C THR A 111 -2.21 10.33 5.67
N TYR A 112 -2.70 11.50 5.31
CA TYR A 112 -1.89 12.50 4.63
C TYR A 112 -2.20 13.91 5.13
N SER A 113 -1.20 14.79 5.01
CA SER A 113 -1.37 16.22 5.17
C SER A 113 -1.19 16.91 3.82
N TYR A 114 -2.05 17.88 3.54
CA TYR A 114 -1.99 18.66 2.31
C TYR A 114 -2.03 20.15 2.64
N ASN A 115 -0.96 20.85 2.28
CA ASN A 115 -0.89 22.31 2.30
C ASN A 115 -0.86 22.81 0.86
N ALA A 116 -1.98 23.36 0.40
CA ALA A 116 -2.19 23.69 -1.01
C ALA A 116 -1.09 24.58 -1.59
N GLY A 117 -0.41 24.06 -2.62
CA GLY A 117 0.69 24.75 -3.32
C GLY A 117 1.99 24.86 -2.51
N VAL A 118 2.09 24.15 -1.38
CA VAL A 118 3.28 24.15 -0.52
C VAL A 118 3.81 22.73 -0.35
N SER A 119 3.00 21.82 0.18
CA SER A 119 3.48 20.47 0.51
C SER A 119 2.39 19.42 0.55
N PHE A 120 2.82 18.17 0.39
CA PHE A 120 2.03 16.98 0.63
C PHE A 120 2.88 15.98 1.41
N GLU A 121 2.31 15.32 2.42
CA GLU A 121 3.04 14.31 3.21
C GLU A 121 2.13 13.14 3.52
N ILE A 122 2.61 11.92 3.28
CA ILE A 122 1.91 10.67 3.58
C ILE A 122 2.50 10.10 4.87
N PHE A 123 1.65 9.61 5.78
CA PHE A 123 2.03 9.00 7.05
C PHE A 123 1.43 7.61 7.16
N CYS A 124 2.23 6.63 7.57
CA CYS A 124 1.76 5.28 7.89
C CYS A 124 2.70 4.64 8.91
N GLU A 125 2.15 4.02 9.96
CA GLU A 125 2.90 3.19 10.93
C GLU A 125 4.15 3.82 11.58
N GLY A 126 4.24 5.15 11.61
CA GLY A 126 5.37 5.89 12.19
C GLY A 126 6.38 6.39 11.16
N GLU A 127 6.24 5.97 9.91
CA GLU A 127 7.01 6.47 8.76
C GLU A 127 6.22 7.57 8.03
N SER A 128 6.95 8.43 7.32
CA SER A 128 6.34 9.42 6.45
C SER A 128 7.21 9.79 5.26
N ILE A 129 6.57 10.19 4.16
CA ILE A 129 7.24 10.71 2.98
C ILE A 129 6.67 12.07 2.60
N TYR A 130 7.55 13.04 2.42
CA TYR A 130 7.22 14.45 2.17
C TYR A 130 7.51 14.83 0.72
N LEU A 131 6.64 15.65 0.14
CA LEU A 131 6.78 16.27 -1.17
C LEU A 131 6.64 17.80 -1.04
N ASP A 132 7.66 18.51 -1.52
CA ASP A 132 7.56 19.95 -1.79
C ASP A 132 6.80 20.14 -3.11
N LEU A 133 5.64 20.80 -3.06
CA LEU A 133 4.80 20.97 -4.24
C LEU A 133 5.37 21.96 -5.27
N THR A 134 6.48 22.63 -4.95
CA THR A 134 7.22 23.43 -5.94
C THR A 134 8.08 22.56 -6.87
N GLU A 135 8.39 21.32 -6.48
CA GLU A 135 9.13 20.35 -7.31
C GLU A 135 8.20 19.54 -8.23
N TYR A 136 6.91 19.43 -7.88
CA TYR A 136 5.89 18.84 -8.75
C TYR A 136 5.67 19.72 -10.01
N PRO A 137 5.64 19.15 -11.23
CA PRO A 137 5.46 17.74 -11.57
C PRO A 137 6.74 16.96 -11.92
N ASN A 138 7.94 17.48 -11.60
CA ASN A 138 9.21 16.79 -11.87
C ASN A 138 9.61 15.85 -10.73
N GLU A 139 8.91 15.92 -9.60
CA GLU A 139 9.06 15.03 -8.46
C GLU A 139 7.68 14.62 -7.97
N ASP A 140 7.56 13.36 -7.54
CA ASP A 140 6.33 12.84 -6.95
C ASP A 140 6.65 11.72 -5.95
N ILE A 141 5.72 11.45 -5.05
CA ILE A 141 5.86 10.46 -3.98
C ILE A 141 4.72 9.45 -4.03
N CYS A 142 4.96 8.24 -3.52
CA CYS A 142 4.00 7.16 -3.50
C CYS A 142 4.14 6.31 -2.25
N ILE A 143 3.02 5.76 -1.79
CA ILE A 143 2.98 4.65 -0.86
C ILE A 143 2.52 3.39 -1.58
N VAL A 144 3.22 2.29 -1.31
CA VAL A 144 2.77 0.92 -1.59
C VAL A 144 2.57 0.24 -0.25
N TYR A 145 1.34 -0.15 0.06
CA TYR A 145 1.00 -0.78 1.35
C TYR A 145 0.24 -2.09 1.10
N LEU A 146 0.67 -3.17 1.76
CA LEU A 146 0.04 -4.47 1.72
C LEU A 146 -0.51 -4.81 3.11
N GLY A 147 -1.81 -5.06 3.19
CA GLY A 147 -2.50 -5.40 4.42
C GLY A 147 -3.46 -6.57 4.26
N GLU A 148 -3.94 -7.08 5.39
CA GLU A 148 -5.02 -8.06 5.46
C GLU A 148 -6.24 -7.40 6.12
N ASP A 149 -7.41 -7.51 5.49
CA ASP A 149 -8.70 -7.11 6.05
C ASP A 149 -9.66 -8.29 5.92
N ASN A 150 -10.35 -8.70 6.99
CA ASN A 150 -11.36 -9.76 6.92
C ASN A 150 -10.91 -11.06 6.18
N SER A 151 -9.66 -11.49 6.37
CA SER A 151 -9.08 -12.69 5.73
C SER A 151 -8.92 -12.64 4.20
N ARG A 152 -8.78 -11.43 3.65
CA ARG A 152 -8.40 -11.16 2.26
C ARG A 152 -7.27 -10.13 2.22
N TYR A 153 -6.54 -10.12 1.12
CA TYR A 153 -5.38 -9.24 0.94
C TYR A 153 -5.77 -7.98 0.19
N VAL A 154 -5.21 -6.86 0.64
CA VAL A 154 -5.40 -5.56 0.01
C VAL A 154 -4.06 -4.90 -0.20
N MET A 155 -3.75 -4.52 -1.44
CA MET A 155 -2.54 -3.76 -1.76
C MET A 155 -2.91 -2.38 -2.32
N LEU A 156 -2.60 -1.33 -1.56
CA LEU A 156 -2.77 0.05 -1.99
C LEU A 156 -1.54 0.50 -2.77
N VAL A 157 -1.77 1.15 -3.91
CA VAL A 157 -0.72 1.81 -4.69
C VAL A 157 -1.20 3.19 -5.09
N TRP A 158 -0.70 4.23 -4.41
CA TRP A 158 -1.07 5.59 -4.76
C TRP A 158 -0.01 6.63 -4.39
N GLY A 159 0.04 7.71 -5.16
CA GLY A 159 0.88 8.88 -4.94
C GLY A 159 0.09 10.19 -4.92
N TYR A 160 0.80 11.31 -4.78
CA TYR A 160 0.17 12.64 -4.86
C TYR A 160 -0.38 12.89 -6.27
N GLY A 161 0.46 12.69 -7.29
CA GLY A 161 0.09 12.75 -8.69
C GLY A 161 0.03 11.38 -9.36
N TRP A 162 -0.16 11.42 -10.69
CA TRP A 162 -0.16 10.20 -11.50
C TRP A 162 1.24 9.62 -11.65
N GLN A 163 2.29 10.46 -11.64
CA GLN A 163 3.67 10.00 -11.75
C GLN A 163 4.07 9.15 -10.55
N GLY A 164 3.73 9.58 -9.34
CA GLY A 164 3.96 8.82 -8.11
C GLY A 164 3.19 7.50 -8.13
N THR A 165 1.89 7.54 -8.43
CA THR A 165 1.05 6.32 -8.55
C THR A 165 1.61 5.34 -9.59
N TYR A 166 2.04 5.85 -10.75
CA TYR A 166 2.62 5.03 -11.80
C TYR A 166 4.01 4.49 -11.42
N ALA A 167 4.83 5.28 -10.73
CA ALA A 167 6.12 4.86 -10.19
C ALA A 167 5.94 3.70 -9.22
N GLY A 168 5.04 3.81 -8.24
CA GLY A 168 4.73 2.69 -7.34
C GLY A 168 4.21 1.46 -8.06
N SER A 169 3.34 1.65 -9.05
CA SER A 169 2.82 0.55 -9.86
C SER A 169 3.89 -0.14 -10.69
N ALA A 170 4.82 0.62 -11.29
CA ALA A 170 5.94 0.08 -12.05
C ALA A 170 6.94 -0.64 -11.13
N PHE A 171 7.21 -0.07 -9.96
CA PHE A 171 8.13 -0.62 -8.98
C PHE A 171 7.64 -1.96 -8.41
N ILE A 172 6.39 -2.01 -7.92
CA ILE A 172 5.80 -3.25 -7.43
C ILE A 172 5.41 -4.20 -8.56
N GLY A 173 5.35 -3.71 -9.80
CA GLY A 173 5.18 -4.52 -11.00
C GLY A 173 6.44 -5.29 -11.44
N ASP A 174 7.57 -5.13 -10.75
CA ASP A 174 8.80 -5.91 -10.97
C ASP A 174 9.04 -6.89 -9.81
N PRO A 175 8.87 -8.23 -10.04
CA PRO A 175 9.08 -9.24 -9.01
C PRO A 175 10.48 -9.26 -8.38
N ALA A 176 11.50 -8.70 -9.04
CA ALA A 176 12.83 -8.56 -8.44
C ALA A 176 12.79 -7.66 -7.18
N ASN A 177 11.89 -6.67 -7.14
CA ASN A 177 11.72 -5.81 -5.99
C ASN A 177 11.06 -6.54 -4.82
N TRP A 178 10.17 -7.50 -5.05
CA TRP A 178 9.55 -8.30 -3.98
C TRP A 178 10.59 -9.10 -3.19
N THR A 179 11.58 -9.63 -3.90
CA THR A 179 12.72 -10.33 -3.27
C THR A 179 13.67 -9.35 -2.58
N THR A 180 13.84 -8.15 -3.13
CA THR A 180 14.72 -7.12 -2.55
C THR A 180 14.16 -6.60 -1.21
N TYR A 181 12.83 -6.45 -1.12
CA TYR A 181 12.11 -5.96 0.06
C TYR A 181 11.35 -7.10 0.77
N THR A 182 12.00 -8.26 0.89
CA THR A 182 11.43 -9.42 1.61
C THR A 182 11.21 -9.09 3.08
N GLY A 183 10.04 -9.48 3.59
CA GLY A 183 9.62 -9.24 4.96
C GLY A 183 8.97 -7.87 5.17
N ASN A 184 8.98 -7.00 4.15
CA ASN A 184 8.31 -5.71 4.21
C ASN A 184 6.87 -5.81 3.67
N HIS A 185 5.99 -4.97 4.20
CA HIS A 185 4.60 -4.77 3.76
C HIS A 185 4.29 -3.32 3.39
N MET A 186 5.21 -2.39 3.65
CA MET A 186 5.07 -0.99 3.24
C MET A 186 6.36 -0.48 2.59
N LEU A 187 6.22 0.25 1.49
CA LEU A 187 7.28 1.07 0.89
C LEU A 187 6.78 2.50 0.69
N THR A 188 7.62 3.47 1.02
CA THR A 188 7.49 4.84 0.49
C THR A 188 8.48 5.03 -0.65
N LEU A 189 8.01 5.62 -1.74
CA LEU A 189 8.76 5.75 -2.99
C LEU A 189 8.81 7.20 -3.42
N ARG A 190 9.96 7.64 -3.93
CA ARG A 190 10.12 8.92 -4.61
C ARG A 190 10.53 8.70 -6.05
N TRP A 191 9.88 9.40 -6.97
CA TRP A 191 10.29 9.52 -8.36
C TRP A 191 10.77 10.95 -8.62
N ILE A 192 11.89 11.08 -9.34
CA ILE A 192 12.46 12.36 -9.77
C ILE A 192 12.78 12.29 -11.27
N ASP A 193 12.21 13.18 -12.08
CA ASP A 193 12.49 13.34 -13.51
C ASP A 193 13.90 13.90 -13.74
N ALA A 194 14.90 13.03 -13.68
CA ALA A 194 16.30 13.42 -13.76
C ALA A 194 16.71 13.86 -15.18
N ASN A 195 15.93 13.47 -16.19
CA ASN A 195 16.23 13.71 -17.60
C ASN A 195 15.31 14.75 -18.27
N ALA A 196 14.28 15.22 -17.55
CA ALA A 196 13.30 16.23 -17.96
C ALA A 196 12.42 15.82 -19.15
N ASP A 197 12.10 14.52 -19.29
CA ASP A 197 11.19 14.01 -20.33
C ASP A 197 9.73 13.85 -19.85
N GLY A 198 9.48 14.02 -18.55
CA GLY A 198 8.18 13.87 -17.91
C GLY A 198 7.66 12.43 -17.86
N LEU A 199 8.51 11.44 -18.10
CA LEU A 199 8.15 10.02 -18.10
C LEU A 199 8.75 9.32 -16.90
N VAL A 200 7.94 8.45 -16.28
CA VAL A 200 8.40 7.63 -15.17
C VAL A 200 9.30 6.50 -15.68
N GLN A 201 10.55 6.47 -15.20
CA GLN A 201 11.52 5.42 -15.51
C GLN A 201 11.97 4.70 -14.24
N MET A 202 12.15 3.38 -14.30
CA MET A 202 12.57 2.58 -13.12
C MET A 202 13.89 3.06 -12.49
N THR A 203 14.80 3.63 -13.28
CA THR A 203 16.09 4.16 -12.81
C THR A 203 15.98 5.47 -12.03
N GLU A 204 14.81 6.10 -12.05
CA GLU A 204 14.49 7.38 -11.41
C GLU A 204 13.65 7.20 -10.14
N ILE A 205 13.34 5.94 -9.77
CA ILE A 205 12.56 5.59 -8.59
C ILE A 205 13.51 5.18 -7.47
N SER A 206 13.30 5.73 -6.29
CA SER A 206 14.03 5.39 -5.07
C SER A 206 13.06 5.04 -3.94
N VAL A 207 13.47 4.10 -3.09
CA VAL A 207 12.75 3.76 -1.86
C VAL A 207 13.32 4.60 -0.73
N GLU A 208 12.46 5.29 0.01
CA GLU A 208 12.89 6.13 1.14
C GLU A 208 12.75 5.39 2.46
N ASP A 209 11.59 4.79 2.72
CA ASP A 209 11.30 4.04 3.95
C ASP A 209 10.66 2.69 3.64
N VAL A 210 10.89 1.74 4.56
CA VAL A 210 10.40 0.37 4.47
C VAL A 210 9.95 -0.10 5.85
N LEU A 211 8.83 -0.82 5.89
CA LEU A 211 8.38 -1.57 7.06
C LEU A 211 8.04 -2.99 6.66
#